data_AF-A0A1F8ND58-F1
#
_entry.id   AF-A0A1F8ND58-F1
#
_cell.length_a   1.000
_cell.length_b   1.000
_cell.length_c   1.000
_cell.angle_alpha   90.00
_cell.angle_beta   90.00
_cell.angle_gamma   90.00
#
_symmetry.space_group_name_H-M   'P 1'
#
loop_
_entity.id
_entity.type
_entity.pdbx_description
1 polymer ?
#
loop_
_entity_poly.entity_id
_entity_poly.type
_entity_poly.pdbx_seq_one_letter_code
_entity_poly.pdbx_strand_id
1 'polypeptide(L)'
;MFIGFAVLHLDDLAWAIQARAWPAAQDWLRQTFEAPAAALWIYLAVTVGQTMLPSRADRRAWLPLALLGIAGIALTLWAGMGPQLAARLLPPAAAALRILASAFTLTIALDLGMAPILILLGRAARAVPSPRSRR
;
A
#
# COMPACT_ATOMS: atom_id res chain seq x y z
N MET A 1 -7.05 3.73 8.72
CA MET A 1 -7.30 3.18 7.37
C MET A 1 -8.62 2.40 7.37
N PHE A 2 -9.75 3.09 7.60
CA PHE A 2 -11.10 2.54 7.41
C PHE A 2 -11.66 2.93 6.04
N ILE A 3 -11.15 4.02 5.47
CA ILE A 3 -11.64 4.64 4.25
C ILE A 3 -11.37 3.78 3.01
N GLY A 4 -10.18 3.16 2.88
CA GLY A 4 -9.91 2.28 1.74
C GLY A 4 -10.78 1.01 1.72
N PHE A 5 -11.08 0.44 2.88
CA PHE A 5 -12.00 -0.70 2.98
C PHE A 5 -13.45 -0.29 2.72
N ALA A 6 -13.89 0.86 3.27
CA ALA A 6 -15.27 1.32 3.16
C ALA A 6 -15.61 2.04 1.83
N VAL A 7 -14.62 2.58 1.12
CA VAL A 7 -14.83 3.36 -0.12
C VAL A 7 -14.42 2.57 -1.36
N LEU A 8 -13.37 1.73 -1.27
CA LEU A 8 -12.89 0.95 -2.41
C LEU A 8 -13.39 -0.50 -2.40
N HIS A 9 -14.13 -0.95 -1.38
CA HIS A 9 -14.69 -2.31 -1.31
C HIS A 9 -13.69 -3.41 -1.68
N LEU A 10 -12.46 -3.28 -1.16
CA LEU A 10 -11.34 -4.16 -1.51
C LEU A 10 -11.57 -5.62 -1.06
N ASP A 11 -12.49 -5.82 -0.12
CA ASP A 11 -13.03 -7.11 0.29
C ASP A 11 -13.82 -7.81 -0.81
N ASP A 12 -14.67 -7.08 -1.54
CA ASP A 12 -15.44 -7.63 -2.65
C ASP A 12 -14.51 -8.05 -3.80
N LEU A 13 -13.48 -7.25 -4.08
CA LEU A 13 -12.44 -7.62 -5.04
C LEU A 13 -11.64 -8.85 -4.57
N ALA A 14 -11.24 -8.88 -3.29
CA ALA A 14 -10.48 -10.00 -2.74
C ALA A 14 -11.29 -11.31 -2.73
N TRP A 15 -12.60 -11.23 -2.49
CA TRP A 15 -13.51 -12.36 -2.64
C TRP A 15 -13.60 -12.79 -4.11
N ALA A 16 -13.81 -11.85 -5.04
CA ALA A 16 -13.95 -12.15 -6.46
C ALA A 16 -12.70 -12.85 -7.03
N ILE A 17 -11.50 -12.44 -6.63
CA ILE A 17 -10.24 -13.08 -7.02
C ILE A 17 -10.15 -14.50 -6.43
N GLN A 18 -10.44 -14.67 -5.13
CA GLN A 18 -10.40 -15.99 -4.48
C GLN A 18 -11.42 -16.97 -5.07
N ALA A 19 -12.62 -16.48 -5.37
CA ALA A 19 -13.69 -17.25 -6.00
C ALA A 19 -13.46 -17.50 -7.50
N ARG A 20 -12.39 -16.95 -8.09
CA ARG A 20 -12.13 -16.92 -9.54
C ARG A 20 -13.31 -16.33 -10.34
N ALA A 21 -14.07 -15.43 -9.71
CA ALA A 21 -15.18 -14.70 -10.30
C ALA A 21 -14.67 -13.48 -11.09
N TRP A 22 -13.99 -13.74 -12.21
CA TRP A 22 -13.41 -12.70 -13.07
C TRP A 22 -14.39 -11.62 -13.54
N PRO A 23 -15.67 -11.93 -13.86
CA PRO A 23 -16.64 -10.90 -14.21
C PRO A 23 -16.85 -9.88 -13.09
N ALA A 24 -16.99 -10.35 -11.84
CA ALA A 24 -17.16 -9.46 -10.68
C ALA A 24 -15.92 -8.58 -10.44
N ALA A 25 -14.72 -9.12 -10.68
CA ALA A 25 -13.48 -8.33 -10.61
C ALA A 25 -13.39 -7.27 -11.71
N GLN A 26 -13.87 -7.57 -12.93
CA GLN A 26 -13.94 -6.61 -14.03
C GLN A 26 -14.95 -5.50 -13.76
N ASP A 27 -16.12 -5.85 -13.21
CA ASP A 27 -17.16 -4.87 -12.86
C ASP A 27 -16.70 -3.92 -11.76
N TRP A 28 -16.01 -4.44 -10.75
CA TRP A 28 -15.37 -3.62 -9.72
C TRP A 28 -14.35 -2.64 -10.30
N LEU A 29 -13.49 -3.11 -11.22
CA LEU A 29 -12.50 -2.29 -11.92
C LEU A 29 -13.19 -1.17 -12.70
N ARG A 30 -14.22 -1.51 -13.48
CA ARG A 30 -14.98 -0.55 -14.28
C ARG A 30 -15.60 0.54 -13.40
N GLN A 31 -16.28 0.16 -12.33
CA GLN A 31 -16.90 1.09 -11.38
C GLN A 31 -15.86 2.02 -10.73
N THR A 32 -14.67 1.49 -10.42
CA THR A 32 -13.58 2.28 -9.83
C THR A 32 -13.03 3.32 -10.80
N PHE A 33 -12.88 2.97 -12.09
CA PHE A 33 -12.39 3.90 -13.11
C PHE A 33 -13.45 4.86 -13.65
N GLU A 34 -14.72 4.49 -13.60
CA GLU A 34 -15.87 5.35 -13.95
C GLU A 34 -16.25 6.32 -12.83
N ALA A 35 -15.71 6.13 -11.61
CA ALA A 35 -15.93 7.04 -10.50
C ALA A 35 -15.45 8.47 -10.83
N PRO A 36 -16.20 9.50 -10.40
CA PRO A 36 -15.78 10.89 -10.58
C PRO A 36 -14.38 11.12 -10.01
N ALA A 37 -13.52 11.79 -10.78
CA ALA A 37 -12.14 12.09 -10.41
C ALA A 37 -11.25 10.88 -10.10
N ALA A 38 -11.54 9.69 -10.65
CA ALA A 38 -10.71 8.48 -10.49
C ALA A 38 -9.21 8.74 -10.77
N ALA A 39 -8.88 9.50 -11.82
CA ALA A 39 -7.51 9.88 -12.14
C ALA A 39 -6.83 10.71 -11.03
N LEU A 40 -7.57 11.59 -10.34
CA LEU A 40 -7.07 12.38 -9.22
C LEU A 40 -6.78 11.48 -8.00
N TRP A 41 -7.65 10.51 -7.72
CA TRP A 41 -7.46 9.55 -6.64
C TRP A 41 -6.27 8.61 -6.90
N ILE A 42 -6.09 8.14 -8.14
CA ILE A 42 -4.91 7.35 -8.54
C ILE A 42 -3.64 8.17 -8.37
N TYR A 43 -3.63 9.41 -8.87
CA TYR A 43 -2.51 10.32 -8.70
C TYR A 43 -2.17 10.54 -7.22
N LEU A 44 -3.18 10.76 -6.38
CA LEU A 44 -2.99 10.96 -4.94
C LEU A 44 -2.45 9.70 -4.25
N ALA A 45 -2.98 8.51 -4.58
CA ALA A 45 -2.53 7.24 -4.01
C ALA A 45 -1.06 6.95 -4.34
N VAL A 46 -0.67 7.15 -5.61
CA VAL A 46 0.73 6.99 -6.05
C VAL A 46 1.62 8.04 -5.37
N THR A 47 1.20 9.30 -5.39
CA THR A 47 2.01 10.39 -4.85
C THR A 47 2.19 10.28 -3.34
N VAL A 48 1.13 10.09 -2.57
CA VAL A 48 1.19 9.94 -1.10
C VAL A 48 1.95 8.68 -0.70
N GLY A 49 1.73 7.55 -1.40
CA GLY A 49 2.46 6.31 -1.15
C GLY A 49 3.97 6.44 -1.34
N GLN A 50 4.41 7.27 -2.27
CA GLN A 50 5.82 7.45 -2.62
C GLN A 50 6.50 8.62 -1.87
N THR A 51 5.74 9.61 -1.36
CA THR A 51 6.32 10.87 -0.82
C THR A 51 6.41 10.93 0.71
N MET A 52 5.72 10.05 1.44
CA MET A 52 5.76 10.02 2.90
C MET A 52 6.89 9.11 3.43
N LEU A 53 8.11 9.25 2.90
CA LEU A 53 9.27 8.59 3.51
C LEU A 53 9.49 9.23 4.90
N PRO A 54 9.36 8.48 6.00
CA PRO A 54 9.44 9.04 7.34
C PRO A 54 10.78 9.77 7.53
N SER A 55 10.71 10.96 8.13
CA SER A 55 11.87 11.82 8.30
C SER A 55 12.95 11.12 9.15
N ARG A 56 14.18 11.66 9.14
CA ARG A 56 15.25 11.10 10.00
C ARG A 56 14.88 11.14 11.48
N ALA A 57 14.10 12.14 11.91
CA ALA A 57 13.62 12.25 13.28
C ALA A 57 12.61 11.13 13.60
N ASP A 58 11.65 10.87 12.70
CA ASP A 58 10.65 9.81 12.89
C ASP A 58 11.27 8.42 12.99
N ARG A 59 12.28 8.15 12.16
CA ARG A 59 13.00 6.86 12.15
C ARG A 59 13.93 6.67 13.35
N ARG A 60 14.37 7.75 14.02
CA ARG A 60 15.26 7.67 15.19
C ARG A 60 14.59 6.91 16.34
N ALA A 61 13.27 7.06 16.49
CA ALA A 61 12.50 6.41 17.54
C ALA A 61 12.23 4.91 17.26
N TRP A 62 12.39 4.44 16.03
CA TRP A 62 12.05 3.06 15.66
C TRP A 62 12.94 2.04 16.33
N LEU A 63 14.26 2.27 16.34
CA LEU A 63 15.21 1.36 16.95
C LEU A 63 14.98 1.17 18.46
N PRO A 64 14.91 2.23 19.29
CA PRO A 64 14.65 2.06 20.72
C PRO A 64 13.28 1.44 20.98
N LEU A 65 12.25 1.79 20.19
CA LEU A 65 10.92 1.19 20.34
C LEU A 65 10.92 -0.31 19.99
N ALA A 66 11.61 -0.70 18.92
CA ALA A 66 11.73 -2.09 18.51
C ALA A 66 12.51 -2.91 19.56
N LEU A 67 13.62 -2.36 20.08
CA LEU A 67 14.39 -3.02 21.14
C LEU A 67 13.57 -3.20 22.41
N LEU A 68 12.82 -2.17 22.82
CA LEU A 68 11.94 -2.25 23.99
C LEU A 68 10.83 -3.30 23.78
N GLY A 69 10.22 -3.33 22.60
CA GLY A 69 9.21 -4.31 22.25
C GLY A 69 9.75 -5.75 22.26
N ILE A 70 10.91 -5.97 21.65
CA ILE A 70 11.58 -7.28 21.63
C ILE A 70 11.94 -7.72 23.06
N ALA A 71 12.50 -6.82 23.86
CA ALA A 71 12.85 -7.12 25.26
C ALA A 71 11.61 -7.48 26.09
N GLY A 72 10.50 -6.77 25.93
CA GLY A 72 9.23 -7.07 26.61
C GLY A 72 8.65 -8.42 26.18
N ILE A 73 8.70 -8.75 24.89
CA ILE A 73 8.30 -10.07 24.37
C ILE A 73 9.21 -11.16 24.95
N ALA A 74 10.53 -10.97 24.94
CA ALA A 74 11.48 -11.93 25.49
C ALA A 74 11.24 -12.19 26.99
N LEU A 75 10.99 -11.14 27.78
CA LEU A 75 10.71 -11.26 29.21
C LEU A 75 9.40 -12.00 29.49
N THR A 76 8.34 -11.69 28.74
CA THR A 76 7.04 -12.37 28.89
C THR A 76 7.10 -13.83 28.47
N LEU A 77 7.89 -14.17 27.44
CA LEU A 77 8.18 -15.56 27.08
C LEU A 77 8.99 -16.27 28.16
N TRP A 78 10.01 -15.62 28.71
CA TRP A 78 10.81 -16.16 29.82
C TRP A 78 9.98 -16.41 31.08
N ALA A 79 8.98 -15.58 31.34
CA ALA A 79 8.01 -15.75 32.43
C ALA A 79 6.95 -16.85 32.17
N GLY A 80 7.03 -17.58 31.05
CA GLY A 80 6.08 -18.64 30.70
C GLY A 80 4.71 -18.15 30.22
N MET A 81 4.56 -16.85 29.93
CA MET A 81 3.29 -16.23 29.54
C MET A 81 3.05 -16.23 28.02
N GLY A 82 3.74 -17.11 27.28
CA GLY A 82 3.65 -17.18 25.81
C GLY A 82 2.22 -17.33 25.26
N PRO A 83 1.39 -18.24 25.80
CA PRO A 83 0.01 -18.40 25.34
C PRO A 83 -0.85 -17.15 25.55
N GLN A 84 -0.72 -16.48 26.69
CA GLN A 84 -1.47 -15.26 27.02
C GLN A 84 -1.00 -14.08 26.17
N LEU A 85 0.31 -13.99 25.91
CA LEU A 85 0.90 -13.00 25.01
C LEU A 85 0.39 -13.20 23.58
N ALA A 86 0.43 -14.44 23.06
CA ALA A 86 -0.05 -14.77 21.73
C ALA A 86 -1.54 -14.44 21.59
N ALA A 87 -2.39 -14.84 22.55
CA ALA A 87 -3.83 -14.56 22.52
C ALA A 87 -4.16 -13.06 22.44
N ARG A 88 -3.30 -12.19 23.00
CA ARG A 88 -3.48 -10.73 22.98
C ARG A 88 -2.84 -10.06 21.77
N LEU A 89 -1.68 -10.53 21.32
CA LEU A 89 -0.90 -9.88 20.25
C LEU A 89 -1.23 -10.40 18.85
N LEU A 90 -1.57 -11.68 18.67
CA LEU A 90 -1.86 -12.23 17.33
C LEU A 90 -3.04 -11.53 16.64
N PRO A 91 -4.21 -11.33 17.29
CA PRO A 91 -5.35 -10.72 16.61
C PRO A 91 -5.06 -9.32 16.05
N PRO A 92 -4.53 -8.35 16.82
CA PRO A 92 -4.22 -7.03 16.27
C PRO A 92 -3.04 -7.07 15.29
N ALA A 93 -2.02 -7.92 15.51
CA ALA A 93 -0.90 -8.05 14.57
C ALA A 93 -1.35 -8.60 13.22
N ALA A 94 -2.21 -9.62 13.20
CA ALA A 94 -2.80 -10.17 11.98
C ALA A 94 -3.67 -9.13 11.26
N ALA A 95 -4.46 -8.34 12.01
CA ALA A 95 -5.23 -7.25 11.42
C ALA A 95 -4.33 -6.18 10.78
N ALA A 96 -3.28 -5.75 11.48
CA ALA A 96 -2.31 -4.79 10.97
C ALA A 96 -1.58 -5.30 9.73
N LEU A 97 -1.12 -6.57 9.74
CA LEU A 97 -0.48 -7.20 8.59
C LEU A 97 -1.41 -7.31 7.38
N ARG A 98 -2.69 -7.65 7.57
CA ARG A 98 -3.68 -7.67 6.49
C ARG A 98 -3.90 -6.28 5.89
N ILE A 99 -4.01 -5.26 6.73
CA ILE A 99 -4.14 -3.86 6.29
C ILE A 99 -2.90 -3.48 5.48
N LEU A 100 -1.70 -3.76 6.00
CA LEU A 100 -0.45 -3.42 5.35
C LEU A 100 -0.27 -4.17 4.02
N ALA A 101 -0.58 -5.46 3.98
CA ALA A 101 -0.57 -6.26 2.77
C ALA A 101 -1.52 -5.67 1.72
N SER A 102 -2.76 -5.32 2.10
CA SER A 102 -3.73 -4.72 1.18
C SER A 102 -3.24 -3.39 0.60
N ALA A 103 -2.66 -2.52 1.43
CA ALA A 103 -2.10 -1.24 1.00
C ALA A 103 -0.94 -1.45 0.01
N PHE A 104 0.01 -2.32 0.35
CA PHE A 104 1.15 -2.59 -0.54
C PHE A 104 0.73 -3.27 -1.84
N THR A 105 -0.20 -4.22 -1.81
CA THR A 105 -0.72 -4.84 -3.03
C THR A 105 -1.36 -3.80 -3.94
N LEU A 106 -2.17 -2.89 -3.39
CA LEU A 106 -2.78 -1.80 -4.16
C LEU A 106 -1.71 -0.87 -4.75
N THR A 107 -0.72 -0.44 -3.96
CA THR A 107 0.38 0.41 -4.43
C THR A 107 1.17 -0.28 -5.55
N ILE A 108 1.56 -1.54 -5.38
CA ILE A 108 2.26 -2.31 -6.40
C ILE A 108 1.43 -2.45 -7.67
N ALA A 109 0.12 -2.73 -7.55
CA ALA A 109 -0.76 -2.85 -8.70
C ALA A 109 -0.86 -1.54 -9.49
N LEU A 110 -0.99 -0.41 -8.78
CA LEU A 110 -1.00 0.92 -9.40
C LEU A 110 0.34 1.25 -10.06
N ASP A 111 1.45 1.01 -9.36
CA ASP A 111 2.80 1.26 -9.89
C ASP A 111 3.06 0.41 -11.15
N LEU A 112 2.65 -0.85 -11.14
CA LEU A 112 2.79 -1.75 -12.30
C LEU A 112 1.94 -1.31 -13.48
N GLY A 113 0.72 -0.80 -13.23
CA GLY A 113 -0.16 -0.24 -14.25
C GLY A 113 0.34 1.09 -14.83
N MET A 114 0.90 1.97 -14.00
CA MET A 114 1.40 3.29 -14.41
C MET A 114 2.79 3.25 -15.03
N ALA A 115 3.66 2.35 -14.60
CA ALA A 115 5.03 2.21 -15.11
C ALA A 115 5.14 2.22 -16.66
N PRO A 116 4.38 1.40 -17.43
CA PRO A 116 4.47 1.43 -18.89
C PRO A 116 4.07 2.77 -19.49
N ILE A 117 3.02 3.42 -18.95
CA ILE A 117 2.55 4.73 -19.41
C ILE A 117 3.65 5.79 -19.23
N LEU A 118 4.27 5.81 -18.04
CA LEU A 118 5.33 6.75 -17.70
C LEU A 118 6.60 6.51 -18.52
N ILE A 119 6.95 5.24 -18.77
CA ILE A 119 8.10 4.88 -19.63
C ILE A 119 7.86 5.38 -21.06
N LEU A 120 6.68 5.12 -21.63
CA LEU A 120 6.33 5.55 -22.98
C LEU A 120 6.35 7.08 -23.11
N LEU A 121 5.75 7.78 -22.16
CA LEU A 121 5.75 9.25 -22.12
C LEU A 121 7.17 9.81 -22.01
N GLY A 122 8.00 9.23 -21.15
CA GLY A 122 9.41 9.63 -21.01
C GLY A 122 10.24 9.36 -22.27
N ARG A 123 9.95 8.28 -23.01
CA ARG A 123 10.59 8.01 -24.31
C ARG A 123 10.16 9.04 -25.35
N ALA A 124 8.87 9.36 -25.42
CA ALA A 124 8.34 10.36 -26.34
C ALA A 124 8.93 11.76 -26.07
N ALA A 125 9.02 12.17 -24.80
CA ALA A 125 9.59 13.45 -24.41
C ALA A 125 11.07 13.60 -24.80
N ARG A 126 11.87 12.51 -24.73
CA ARG A 126 13.28 12.51 -25.16
C ARG A 126 13.47 12.50 -26.67
N ALA A 127 12.47 12.06 -27.43
CA ALA A 127 12.50 12.04 -28.89
C ALA A 127 12.22 13.43 -29.51
N VAL A 128 11.68 14.38 -28.74
CA VAL A 128 11.43 15.75 -29.19
C VAL A 128 12.73 16.57 -29.11
N PRO A 129 13.27 17.11 -30.21
CA PRO A 129 14.46 17.96 -30.18
C PRO A 129 14.19 19.26 -29.39
N SER A 130 15.05 19.56 -28.42
CA SER A 130 14.95 20.80 -27.64
C SER A 130 15.32 22.03 -28.50
N PRO A 131 14.53 23.12 -28.54
CA PRO A 131 14.80 24.29 -29.40
C PRO A 131 15.99 25.19 -28.98
N ARG A 132 16.79 24.78 -27.98
CA ARG A 132 17.82 25.65 -27.37
C ARG A 132 19.25 25.20 -27.73
N SER A 133 19.69 25.52 -28.95
CA SER A 133 21.12 25.55 -29.30
C SER A 133 21.49 26.55 -30.40
N ARG A 134 20.62 27.51 -30.73
CA ARG A 134 20.96 28.66 -31.59
C ARG A 134 20.89 29.96 -30.80
N ARG A 135 21.87 30.22 -29.94
CA ARG A 135 22.33 31.57 -29.59
C ARG A 135 23.80 31.51 -29.26
#